data_AF-A0A6J2TBN5-F1
#
_entry.id   AF-A0A6J2TBN5-F1
#
_cell.length_a   1.000
_cell.length_b   1.000
_cell.length_c   1.000
_cell.angle_alpha   90.00
_cell.angle_beta   90.00
_cell.angle_gamma   90.00
#
_symmetry.space_group_name_H-M   'P 1'
#
loop_
_entity.id
_entity.type
_entity.pdbx_description
1 polymer ?
#
loop_
_entity_poly.entity_id
_entity_poly.type
_entity_poly.pdbx_seq_one_letter_code
_entity_poly.pdbx_strand_id
1 'polypeptide(L)'
;MADSKEMGTDAEPIEEVKLNKRDSLVLKDLLEKRLSECGWRQNIEELIRKTVQERGNISHEQLAAEIVPHARAMVPDVVRKEMILRVRAALEEPLPVKKD
;
A
#
# COMPACT_ATOMS: atom_id res chain seq x y z
N MET A 1 20.46 46.36 10.79
CA MET A 1 19.99 45.52 9.68
C MET A 1 20.56 44.13 9.93
N ALA A 2 19.73 43.17 10.29
CA ALA A 2 20.10 41.76 10.41
C ALA A 2 18.82 40.93 10.25
N ASP A 3 18.87 40.05 9.24
CA ASP A 3 18.08 38.86 8.89
C ASP A 3 16.70 38.66 9.51
N SER A 4 15.60 38.76 8.74
CA SER A 4 15.20 38.01 7.54
C SER A 4 14.92 36.52 7.78
N LYS A 5 13.61 36.27 7.87
CA LYS A 5 12.85 35.21 7.19
C LYS A 5 12.62 33.91 7.95
N GLU A 6 11.52 33.98 8.68
CA GLU A 6 10.62 32.90 9.04
C GLU A 6 10.42 31.92 7.87
N MET A 7 10.76 30.65 8.09
CA MET A 7 10.24 29.54 7.29
C MET A 7 9.47 28.64 8.25
N GLY A 8 8.23 29.02 8.52
CA GLY A 8 7.24 28.10 9.04
C GLY A 8 6.91 27.11 7.92
N THR A 9 7.23 25.83 8.13
CA THR A 9 6.58 24.74 7.39
C THR A 9 5.13 24.73 7.85
N ASP A 10 4.30 25.55 7.22
CA ASP A 10 2.85 25.34 7.25
C ASP A 10 2.60 24.11 6.36
N ALA A 11 2.68 22.93 7.00
CA ALA A 11 2.17 21.72 6.40
C ALA A 11 0.65 21.88 6.37
N GLU A 12 0.14 22.36 5.24
CA GLU A 12 -1.29 22.41 4.98
C GLU A 12 -1.90 21.04 5.34
N PRO A 13 -3.07 21.01 6.00
CA PRO A 13 -3.73 19.76 6.32
C PRO A 13 -4.05 19.06 5.00
N ILE A 14 -3.37 17.95 4.75
CA ILE A 14 -3.69 17.03 3.66
C ILE A 14 -5.16 16.68 3.85
N GLU A 15 -6.04 17.25 3.01
CA GLU A 15 -7.45 16.90 2.98
C GLU A 15 -7.55 15.38 2.97
N GLU A 16 -8.32 14.82 3.91
CA GLU A 16 -8.51 13.37 4.02
C GLU A 16 -9.32 12.90 2.80
N VAL A 17 -8.64 12.75 1.67
CA VAL A 17 -9.17 12.22 0.43
C VAL A 17 -9.47 10.74 0.67
N LYS A 18 -10.71 10.47 1.07
CA LYS A 18 -11.17 9.18 1.56
C LYS A 18 -11.84 8.41 0.44
N LEU A 19 -11.23 7.30 0.04
CA LEU A 19 -11.87 6.33 -0.85
C LEU A 19 -13.21 5.90 -0.25
N ASN A 20 -14.24 5.83 -1.08
CA ASN A 20 -15.52 5.27 -0.64
C ASN A 20 -15.33 3.77 -0.30
N LYS A 21 -16.19 3.23 0.57
CA LYS A 21 -16.05 1.84 1.04
C LYS A 21 -16.08 0.82 -0.10
N ARG A 22 -16.77 1.12 -1.20
CA ARG A 22 -16.90 0.20 -2.34
C ARG A 22 -15.59 0.12 -3.12
N ASP A 23 -15.00 1.26 -3.48
CA ASP A 23 -13.73 1.33 -4.18
C ASP A 23 -12.60 0.74 -3.36
N SER A 24 -12.60 0.98 -2.04
CA SER A 24 -11.63 0.34 -1.14
C SER A 24 -11.71 -1.19 -1.18
N LEU A 25 -12.91 -1.78 -1.24
CA LEU A 25 -13.09 -3.23 -1.34
C LEU A 25 -12.64 -3.75 -2.70
N VAL A 26 -13.00 -3.07 -3.79
CA VAL A 26 -12.63 -3.46 -5.16
C VAL A 26 -11.11 -3.38 -5.36
N LEU A 27 -10.48 -2.30 -4.89
CA LEU A 27 -9.02 -2.13 -4.96
C LEU A 27 -8.28 -3.21 -4.15
N LYS A 28 -8.81 -3.59 -2.98
CA LYS A 28 -8.24 -4.68 -2.17
C LYS A 28 -8.34 -6.03 -2.87
N ASP A 29 -9.51 -6.42 -3.35
CA ASP A 29 -9.71 -7.67 -4.11
C ASP A 29 -8.77 -7.74 -5.32
N LEU A 30 -8.65 -6.63 -6.03
CA LEU A 30 -7.79 -6.52 -7.19
C LEU A 30 -6.31 -6.61 -6.83
N LEU A 31 -5.88 -5.95 -5.76
CA LEU A 31 -4.51 -6.09 -5.24
C LEU A 31 -4.23 -7.54 -4.87
N GLU A 32 -5.14 -8.21 -4.16
CA GLU A 32 -4.98 -9.62 -3.78
C GLU A 32 -4.87 -10.54 -5.00
N LYS A 33 -5.69 -10.34 -6.03
CA LYS A 33 -5.58 -11.06 -7.31
C LYS A 33 -4.23 -10.84 -7.96
N ARG A 34 -3.79 -9.58 -8.11
CA ARG A 34 -2.52 -9.25 -8.75
C ARG A 34 -1.31 -9.81 -8.00
N LEU A 35 -1.33 -9.76 -6.67
CA LEU A 35 -0.29 -10.36 -5.83
C LEU A 35 -0.30 -11.90 -5.92
N SER A 36 -1.45 -12.52 -6.17
CA SER A 36 -1.54 -13.96 -6.40
C SER A 36 -1.01 -14.34 -7.78
N GLU A 37 -1.41 -13.61 -8.83
CA GLU A 37 -1.03 -13.85 -10.22
C GLU A 37 0.47 -13.67 -10.46
N CYS A 38 1.11 -12.70 -9.80
CA CYS A 38 2.55 -12.48 -9.93
C CYS A 38 3.40 -13.41 -9.05
N GLY A 39 2.77 -14.34 -8.32
CA GLY A 39 3.44 -15.29 -7.43
C GLY A 39 3.94 -14.68 -6.12
N TRP A 40 3.60 -13.42 -5.81
CA TRP A 40 4.02 -12.77 -4.58
C TRP A 40 3.56 -13.56 -3.35
N ARG A 41 2.30 -14.01 -3.31
CA ARG A 41 1.80 -14.83 -2.19
C ARG A 41 2.66 -16.08 -1.93
N GLN A 42 3.00 -16.80 -3.00
CA GLN A 42 3.81 -18.02 -2.92
C GLN A 42 5.24 -17.71 -2.43
N ASN A 43 5.82 -16.61 -2.92
CA ASN A 43 7.13 -16.14 -2.46
C ASN A 43 7.12 -15.76 -0.97
N ILE A 44 6.05 -15.14 -0.46
CA ILE A 44 5.93 -14.82 0.97
C ILE A 44 5.75 -16.08 1.81
N GLU A 45 4.97 -17.06 1.34
CA GLU A 45 4.83 -18.35 2.04
C GLU A 45 6.14 -19.12 2.10
N GLU A 46 6.94 -19.09 1.03
CA GLU A 46 8.29 -19.68 1.02
C GLU A 46 9.23 -18.93 1.98
N LEU A 47 9.21 -17.59 1.95
CA LEU A 47 9.99 -16.76 2.84
C LEU A 47 9.66 -17.04 4.32
N ILE A 48 8.38 -17.11 4.66
CA ILE A 48 7.92 -17.45 6.02
C ILE A 48 8.44 -18.83 6.43
N ARG A 49 8.26 -19.85 5.58
CA ARG A 49 8.75 -21.21 5.86
C ARG A 49 10.25 -21.23 6.09
N LYS A 50 11.01 -20.54 5.24
CA LYS A 50 12.46 -20.43 5.37
C LYS A 50 12.87 -19.73 6.65
N THR A 51 12.25 -18.59 6.99
CA THR A 51 12.53 -17.85 8.23
C THR A 51 12.23 -18.67 9.47
N VAL A 52 11.10 -19.39 9.50
CA VAL A 52 10.74 -20.28 10.62
C VAL A 52 11.73 -21.44 10.72
N GLN A 53 12.16 -22.01 9.59
CA GLN A 53 13.15 -23.10 9.57
C GLN A 53 14.54 -22.63 10.01
N GLU A 54 14.96 -21.41 9.65
CA GLU A 54 16.27 -20.85 10.02
C GLU A 54 16.31 -20.35 11.47
N ARG A 55 15.27 -19.64 11.94
CA ARG A 55 15.26 -19.08 13.30
C ARG A 55 14.73 -20.03 14.37
N GLY A 56 13.96 -21.05 13.99
CA GLY A 56 13.32 -21.97 14.94
C GLY A 56 12.12 -21.33 15.65
N ASN A 57 12.09 -21.42 16.99
CA ASN A 57 10.91 -21.05 17.78
C ASN A 57 10.80 -19.52 17.97
N ILE A 58 10.24 -18.84 16.98
CA ILE A 58 9.95 -17.40 17.02
C ILE A 58 8.46 -17.14 17.21
N SER A 59 8.13 -16.08 17.95
CA SER A 59 6.74 -15.66 18.14
C SER A 59 6.16 -15.11 16.84
N HIS A 60 4.84 -15.25 16.66
CA HIS A 60 4.13 -14.74 15.49
C HIS A 60 4.38 -13.23 15.26
N GLU A 61 4.41 -12.43 16.32
CA GLU A 61 4.72 -11.00 16.24
C GLU A 61 6.14 -10.72 15.72
N GLN A 62 7.13 -11.50 16.17
CA GLN A 62 8.51 -11.35 15.69
C GLN A 62 8.65 -11.78 14.23
N LEU A 63 8.00 -12.88 13.85
CA LEU A 63 7.92 -13.32 12.47
C LEU A 63 7.27 -12.24 11.60
N ALA A 64 6.14 -11.67 12.02
CA ALA A 64 5.47 -10.60 11.28
C ALA A 64 6.34 -9.35 11.18
N ALA A 65 6.98 -8.91 12.26
CA ALA A 65 7.86 -7.75 12.28
C ALA A 65 9.04 -7.89 11.30
N GLU A 66 9.53 -9.11 11.09
CA GLU A 66 10.60 -9.40 10.14
C GLU A 66 10.08 -9.60 8.70
N ILE A 67 9.04 -10.39 8.52
CA ILE A 67 8.54 -10.75 7.18
C ILE A 67 7.78 -9.60 6.52
N VAL A 68 6.94 -8.86 7.25
CA VAL A 68 6.11 -7.78 6.68
C VAL A 68 6.91 -6.74 5.88
N PRO A 69 8.04 -6.17 6.38
CA PRO A 69 8.82 -5.22 5.59
C PRO A 69 9.42 -5.86 4.33
N HIS A 70 9.90 -7.11 4.41
CA HIS A 70 10.39 -7.84 3.23
C HIS A 70 9.27 -8.10 2.23
N ALA A 71 8.11 -8.53 2.71
CA ALA A 71 6.95 -8.78 1.88
C ALA A 71 6.49 -7.51 1.15
N ARG A 72 6.49 -6.36 1.82
CA ARG A 72 6.18 -5.06 1.20
C ARG A 72 7.22 -4.66 0.15
N ALA A 73 8.51 -4.93 0.38
CA ALA A 73 9.57 -4.65 -0.56
C ALA A 73 9.51 -5.57 -1.81
N MET A 74 9.07 -6.82 -1.63
CA MET A 74 8.91 -7.81 -2.71
C MET A 74 7.72 -7.53 -3.64
N VAL A 75 6.85 -6.56 -3.32
CA VAL A 75 5.76 -6.17 -4.21
C VAL A 75 6.36 -5.59 -5.51
N PRO A 76 6.07 -6.17 -6.68
CA PRO A 76 6.62 -5.68 -7.94
C PRO A 76 6.19 -4.24 -8.23
N ASP A 77 7.10 -3.43 -8.76
CA ASP A 77 6.81 -2.02 -9.14
C ASP A 77 5.64 -1.90 -10.11
N VAL A 78 5.45 -2.89 -10.99
CA VAL A 78 4.30 -2.93 -11.89
C VAL A 78 2.97 -2.97 -11.13
N VAL A 79 2.86 -3.80 -10.08
CA VAL A 79 1.66 -3.91 -9.25
C VAL A 79 1.46 -2.63 -8.43
N ARG A 80 2.54 -2.08 -7.87
CA ARG A 80 2.51 -0.82 -7.11
C ARG A 80 2.01 0.35 -7.97
N LYS A 81 2.56 0.50 -9.18
CA LYS A 81 2.15 1.53 -10.15
C LYS A 81 0.71 1.34 -10.59
N GLU A 82 0.30 0.11 -10.91
CA GLU A 82 -1.09 -0.21 -11.27
C GLU A 82 -2.06 0.19 -10.15
N MET A 83 -1.71 -0.10 -8.89
CA MET A 83 -2.54 0.24 -7.74
C MET A 83 -2.63 1.76 -7.51
N ILE A 84 -1.52 2.49 -7.63
CA ILE A 84 -1.51 3.96 -7.52
C ILE A 84 -2.40 4.59 -8.60
N LEU A 85 -2.30 4.11 -9.85
CA LEU A 85 -3.14 4.60 -10.94
C LEU A 85 -4.63 4.35 -10.69
N ARG A 86 -4.99 3.17 -10.16
CA ARG A 86 -6.39 2.86 -9.84
C ARG A 86 -6.92 3.61 -8.63
N VAL A 87 -6.09 3.83 -7.61
CA VAL A 87 -6.45 4.71 -6.49
C VAL A 87 -6.71 6.12 -7.00
N ARG A 88 -5.83 6.66 -7.85
CA ARG A 88 -6.05 7.97 -8.48
C ARG A 88 -7.34 8.00 -9.29
N ALA A 89 -7.58 7.02 -10.16
CA ALA A 89 -8.83 6.92 -10.91
C ALA A 89 -10.08 6.87 -10.02
N ALA A 90 -10.04 6.11 -8.91
CA ALA A 90 -11.14 6.04 -7.95
C ALA A 90 -11.35 7.35 -7.16
N LEU A 91 -10.33 8.20 -7.07
CA LEU A 91 -10.41 9.52 -6.44
C LEU A 91 -10.77 10.63 -7.44
N GLU A 92 -10.39 10.45 -8.70
CA GLU A 92 -10.64 11.39 -9.80
C GLU A 92 -11.99 11.18 -10.47
N GLU A 93 -12.67 10.05 -10.27
CA GLU A 93 -14.02 9.81 -10.80
C GLU A 93 -15.01 10.84 -10.19
N PRO A 94 -15.37 11.90 -10.93
CA PRO A 94 -16.43 12.79 -10.50
C PRO A 94 -17.73 12.01 -10.67
N LEU A 95 -18.57 11.99 -9.65
CA LEU A 95 -19.93 11.46 -9.72
C LEU A 95 -20.58 11.84 -11.07
N PRO A 96 -21.35 10.95 -11.72
CA PRO A 96 -21.96 11.25 -13.00
C PRO A 96 -22.76 12.56 -12.86
N VAL A 97 -22.29 13.60 -13.55
CA VAL A 97 -23.05 14.85 -13.71
C VAL A 97 -24.34 14.43 -14.39
N LYS A 98 -25.43 14.38 -13.61
CA LYS A 98 -26.78 14.29 -14.14
C LYS A 98 -26.91 15.41 -15.17
N LYS A 99 -27.01 15.02 -16.43
CA LYS A 99 -27.32 15.93 -17.53
C LYS A 99 -28.83 15.85 -17.69
N ASP A 100 -29.51 16.80 -17.05
CA ASP A 100 -30.91 17.16 -17.33
C ASP A 100 -31.13 17.42 -18.82
#